data_AF-I9HI85-F1
#
_entry.id   AF-I9HI85-F1
#
_cell.length_a   1.000
_cell.length_b   1.000
_cell.length_c   1.000
_cell.angle_alpha   90.00
_cell.angle_beta   90.00
_cell.angle_gamma   90.00
#
_symmetry.space_group_name_H-M   'P 1'
#
loop_
_entity.id
_entity.type
_entity.pdbx_description
1 polymer ?
#
loop_
_entity_poly.entity_id
_entity_poly.type
_entity_poly.pdbx_seq_one_letter_code
_entity_poly.pdbx_strand_id
1 'polypeptide(L)'
;MYATTIGYTFLKAYNNKFQTNYTGRTFFEEVFVPLFFDHPKYMMTAGNSPLENPKLSWEDMIKGKKPFETAERRKERIDKMINKIESEKADASIAIGYGVVDAAAATTGQITNIDFPDNKEDIYCSWIGAGLGVGITGGLTILFNNEALLLDIYEGWKCYRQYLEEYPLMKGNQINTWNGRWLVHRYQPDFDETDPTAGFNPLEPINGGLLGLQTISWVEVLLKIARRFPANNLVGYLYSIGQTNTTIGFIPFKLQDIIRPDQLYEKIFGKLDYQKDAPKVSKLYGTAIGLRAACQAGAIGIPAMEPKGLKAFFPTTKGVKNIPHKEGDEEQRITYYTYLIWILAMLNNEKLWELSREFAELLLKYEAGAGKARTDRKNNVNRLLESVSVKQFLQNLIPVIQDEKEVEGYENMGKIVHSMPKDNFPYFNTLIRFQYALLNK
;
A
#
# COMPACT_ATOMS: atom_id res chain seq x y z
N MET A 1 22.41 0.68 -11.03
CA MET A 1 21.02 1.13 -10.77
C MET A 1 20.17 0.01 -10.20
N TYR A 2 19.23 0.28 -9.28
CA TYR A 2 18.41 -0.82 -8.73
C TYR A 2 17.48 -1.50 -9.75
N ALA A 3 16.96 -0.76 -10.74
CA ALA A 3 16.17 -1.36 -11.83
C ALA A 3 16.97 -2.43 -12.60
N THR A 4 18.27 -2.20 -12.84
CA THR A 4 19.16 -3.21 -13.43
C THR A 4 19.20 -4.50 -12.60
N THR A 5 19.35 -4.40 -11.28
CA THR A 5 19.32 -5.56 -10.38
C THR A 5 18.01 -6.34 -10.49
N ILE A 6 16.88 -5.64 -10.55
CA ILE A 6 15.57 -6.27 -10.76
C ILE A 6 15.49 -7.01 -12.09
N GLY A 7 15.99 -6.38 -13.17
CA GLY A 7 16.07 -6.99 -14.49
C GLY A 7 16.85 -8.30 -14.49
N TYR A 8 18.02 -8.34 -13.83
CA TYR A 8 18.80 -9.57 -13.69
C TYR A 8 18.08 -10.66 -12.88
N THR A 9 17.51 -10.31 -11.72
CA THR A 9 16.76 -11.28 -10.90
C THR A 9 15.60 -11.87 -11.69
N PHE A 10 14.83 -11.03 -12.37
CA PHE A 10 13.72 -11.48 -13.20
C PHE A 10 14.20 -12.37 -14.34
N LEU A 11 15.23 -11.95 -15.10
CA LEU A 11 15.71 -12.70 -16.25
C LEU A 11 16.21 -14.09 -15.86
N LYS A 12 16.93 -14.18 -14.73
CA LYS A 12 17.33 -15.46 -14.15
C LYS A 12 16.11 -16.33 -13.82
N ALA A 13 15.11 -15.77 -13.14
CA ALA A 13 13.88 -16.49 -12.80
C ALA A 13 13.09 -16.94 -14.05
N TYR A 14 13.03 -16.08 -15.07
CA TYR A 14 12.39 -16.35 -16.35
C TYR A 14 13.08 -17.52 -17.07
N ASN A 15 14.40 -17.43 -17.24
CA ASN A 15 15.18 -18.49 -17.87
C ASN A 15 15.02 -19.84 -17.16
N ASN A 16 15.01 -19.83 -15.83
CA ASN A 16 14.75 -21.04 -15.04
C ASN A 16 13.32 -21.57 -15.23
N LYS A 17 12.30 -20.71 -15.24
CA LYS A 17 10.89 -21.14 -15.38
C LYS A 17 10.59 -21.69 -16.78
N PHE A 18 11.09 -21.02 -17.81
CA PHE A 18 10.78 -21.34 -19.21
C PHE A 18 11.86 -22.17 -19.91
N GLN A 19 12.93 -22.55 -19.19
CA GLN A 19 14.05 -23.32 -19.73
C GLN A 19 14.70 -22.64 -20.96
N THR A 20 14.88 -21.32 -20.86
CA THR A 20 15.53 -20.48 -21.88
C THR A 20 16.90 -20.02 -21.41
N ASN A 21 17.66 -19.37 -22.30
CA ASN A 21 19.01 -18.87 -22.04
C ASN A 21 19.17 -17.39 -22.46
N TYR A 22 18.10 -16.60 -22.32
CA TYR A 22 18.12 -15.20 -22.71
C TYR A 22 19.14 -14.39 -21.91
N THR A 23 19.95 -13.63 -22.62
CA THR A 23 20.62 -12.42 -22.11
C THR A 23 19.62 -11.26 -22.04
N GLY A 24 19.94 -10.22 -21.28
CA GLY A 24 19.21 -8.97 -21.19
C GLY A 24 19.00 -8.37 -22.57
N ARG A 25 20.04 -8.34 -23.42
CA ARG A 25 19.90 -7.93 -24.82
C ARG A 25 18.88 -8.77 -25.60
N THR A 26 19.07 -10.10 -25.64
CA THR A 26 18.19 -10.97 -26.43
C THR A 26 16.75 -10.96 -25.90
N PHE A 27 16.56 -10.88 -24.59
CA PHE A 27 15.22 -10.72 -24.00
C PHE A 27 14.62 -9.36 -24.38
N PHE A 28 15.43 -8.30 -24.36
CA PHE A 28 15.00 -6.97 -24.74
C PHE A 28 14.52 -6.95 -26.19
N GLU A 29 15.31 -7.49 -27.12
CA GLU A 29 15.00 -7.51 -28.56
C GLU A 29 13.85 -8.46 -28.91
N GLU A 30 13.80 -9.66 -28.33
CA GLU A 30 12.86 -10.72 -28.75
C GLU A 30 11.56 -10.77 -27.93
N VAL A 31 11.54 -10.24 -26.71
CA VAL A 31 10.38 -10.33 -25.81
C VAL A 31 9.89 -8.95 -25.39
N PHE A 32 10.78 -8.10 -24.86
CA PHE A 32 10.38 -6.82 -24.28
C PHE A 32 9.94 -5.82 -25.35
N VAL A 33 10.76 -5.58 -26.37
CA VAL A 33 10.45 -4.61 -27.45
C VAL A 33 9.20 -4.98 -28.22
N PRO A 34 9.01 -6.25 -28.67
CA PRO A 34 7.80 -6.66 -29.35
C PRO A 34 6.56 -6.37 -28.52
N LEU A 35 6.62 -6.54 -27.20
CA LEU A 35 5.47 -6.32 -26.33
C LEU A 35 5.25 -4.83 -26.00
N PHE A 36 6.32 -4.09 -25.69
CA PHE A 36 6.23 -2.73 -25.13
C PHE A 36 6.22 -1.62 -26.17
N PHE A 37 6.96 -1.78 -27.27
CA PHE A 37 7.33 -0.69 -28.18
C PHE A 37 7.04 -0.96 -29.66
N ASP A 38 6.85 -2.22 -30.09
CA ASP A 38 6.49 -2.52 -31.49
C ASP A 38 4.98 -2.53 -31.76
N HIS A 39 4.24 -1.70 -31.04
CA HIS A 39 2.80 -1.53 -31.24
C HIS A 39 2.42 -0.05 -31.35
N PRO A 40 1.27 0.27 -31.98
CA PRO A 40 0.80 1.65 -32.08
C PRO A 40 0.64 2.35 -30.72
N LYS A 41 0.33 1.63 -29.63
CA LYS A 41 0.26 2.18 -28.27
C LYS A 41 1.29 1.51 -27.39
N TYR A 42 2.24 2.26 -26.84
CA TYR A 42 3.28 1.70 -25.98
C TYR A 42 2.75 1.34 -24.58
N MET A 43 3.38 0.36 -23.94
CA MET A 43 3.05 -0.03 -22.57
C MET A 43 3.76 0.85 -21.52
N MET A 44 4.92 1.41 -21.87
CA MET A 44 5.74 2.25 -20.98
C MET A 44 6.25 3.49 -21.72
N THR A 45 6.37 4.62 -21.01
CA THR A 45 7.06 5.80 -21.56
C THR A 45 8.55 5.51 -21.73
N ALA A 46 9.10 5.94 -22.85
CA ALA A 46 10.53 5.81 -23.13
C ALA A 46 11.28 7.15 -22.94
N GLY A 47 10.57 8.19 -22.48
CA GLY A 47 11.15 9.47 -22.10
C GLY A 47 11.93 10.13 -23.24
N ASN A 48 13.22 10.39 -22.99
CA ASN A 48 14.12 11.04 -23.94
C ASN A 48 14.85 10.04 -24.85
N SER A 49 14.58 8.75 -24.73
CA SER A 49 15.21 7.72 -25.57
C SER A 49 14.75 7.82 -27.03
N PRO A 50 15.51 7.25 -27.98
CA PRO A 50 15.09 7.11 -29.39
C PRO A 50 13.68 6.51 -29.58
N LEU A 51 13.22 5.67 -28.66
CA LEU A 51 11.91 5.02 -28.72
C LEU A 51 10.75 6.02 -28.64
N GLU A 52 10.92 7.18 -27.98
CA GLU A 52 9.86 8.18 -27.85
C GLU A 52 10.31 9.60 -28.25
N ASN A 53 11.57 9.83 -28.61
CA ASN A 53 12.10 11.14 -29.01
C ASN A 53 12.34 11.23 -30.54
N PRO A 54 11.75 12.17 -31.30
CA PRO A 54 10.84 13.25 -30.90
C PRO A 54 9.53 12.77 -30.29
N LYS A 55 9.02 13.53 -29.32
CA LYS A 55 7.86 13.19 -28.47
C LYS A 55 6.61 12.83 -29.30
N LEU A 56 5.99 11.72 -28.95
CA LEU A 56 4.76 11.24 -29.58
C LEU A 56 3.52 11.97 -29.02
N SER A 57 2.61 12.39 -29.91
CA SER A 57 1.34 13.03 -29.54
C SER A 57 0.26 11.97 -29.24
N TRP A 58 0.45 11.21 -28.16
CA TRP A 58 -0.39 10.06 -27.81
C TRP A 58 -1.90 10.33 -27.87
N GLU A 59 -2.37 11.43 -27.26
CA GLU A 59 -3.80 11.75 -27.23
C GLU A 59 -4.37 12.06 -28.62
N ASP A 60 -3.62 12.79 -29.45
CA ASP A 60 -4.04 13.10 -30.83
C ASP A 60 -4.10 11.82 -31.67
N MET A 61 -3.13 10.92 -31.48
CA MET A 61 -3.08 9.63 -32.19
C MET A 61 -4.26 8.73 -31.81
N ILE A 62 -4.54 8.60 -30.51
CA ILE A 62 -5.67 7.80 -30.00
C ILE A 62 -7.01 8.36 -30.48
N LYS A 63 -7.13 9.69 -30.58
CA LYS A 63 -8.35 10.36 -31.08
C LYS A 63 -8.46 10.41 -32.61
N GLY A 64 -7.50 9.83 -33.33
CA GLY A 64 -7.49 9.85 -34.80
C GLY A 64 -7.21 11.23 -35.42
N LYS A 65 -6.75 12.22 -34.64
CA LYS A 65 -6.35 13.53 -35.15
C LYS A 65 -5.01 13.48 -35.90
N LYS A 66 -4.18 12.51 -35.54
CA LYS A 66 -2.91 12.17 -36.21
C LYS A 66 -2.86 10.65 -36.39
N PRO A 67 -2.27 10.15 -37.48
CA PRO A 67 -2.02 8.71 -37.58
C PRO A 67 -1.01 8.27 -36.53
N PHE A 68 -1.14 7.03 -36.07
CA PHE A 68 -0.06 6.37 -35.34
C PHE A 68 1.18 6.21 -36.24
N GLU A 69 2.37 6.09 -35.64
CA GLU A 69 3.59 5.81 -36.41
C GLU A 69 3.47 4.46 -37.14
N THR A 70 4.10 4.36 -38.32
CA THR A 70 4.14 3.11 -39.09
C THR A 70 5.07 2.08 -38.44
N ALA A 71 4.97 0.81 -38.85
CA ALA A 71 5.87 -0.23 -38.36
C ALA A 71 7.34 0.08 -38.70
N GLU A 72 7.61 0.63 -39.88
CA GLU A 72 8.95 1.03 -40.32
C GLU A 72 9.51 2.12 -39.43
N ARG A 73 8.68 3.13 -39.09
CA ARG A 73 9.11 4.21 -38.20
C ARG A 73 9.41 3.72 -36.78
N ARG A 74 8.61 2.78 -36.26
CA ARG A 74 8.88 2.15 -34.96
C ARG A 74 10.18 1.34 -35.01
N LYS A 75 10.39 0.56 -36.08
CA LYS A 75 11.63 -0.18 -36.30
C LYS A 75 12.85 0.73 -36.34
N GLU A 76 12.80 1.86 -37.06
CA GLU A 76 13.88 2.86 -37.07
C GLU A 76 14.24 3.35 -35.67
N ARG A 77 13.23 3.59 -34.81
CA ARG A 77 13.44 4.02 -33.42
C ARG A 77 14.08 2.92 -32.57
N ILE A 78 13.66 1.67 -32.77
CA ILE A 78 14.20 0.49 -32.08
C ILE A 78 15.67 0.27 -32.49
N ASP A 79 15.96 0.27 -33.79
CA ASP A 79 17.33 0.11 -34.32
C ASP A 79 18.24 1.25 -33.81
N LYS A 80 17.73 2.48 -33.79
CA LYS A 80 18.46 3.63 -33.24
C LYS A 80 18.70 3.47 -31.73
N MET A 81 17.75 2.93 -30.98
CA MET A 81 17.92 2.65 -29.55
C MET A 81 19.03 1.63 -29.33
N ILE A 82 18.99 0.49 -30.03
CA ILE A 82 19.99 -0.57 -29.92
C ILE A 82 21.37 -0.04 -30.29
N ASN A 83 21.51 0.63 -31.43
CA ASN A 83 22.77 1.24 -31.84
C ASN A 83 23.32 2.22 -30.78
N LYS A 84 22.43 3.00 -30.14
CA LYS A 84 22.82 3.95 -29.10
C LYS A 84 23.32 3.25 -27.83
N ILE A 85 22.63 2.19 -27.39
CA ILE A 85 23.09 1.35 -26.26
C ILE A 85 24.50 0.81 -26.54
N GLU A 86 24.71 0.26 -27.73
CA GLU A 86 25.95 -0.45 -28.08
C GLU A 86 27.14 0.49 -28.30
N SER A 87 26.90 1.75 -28.69
CA SER A 87 27.97 2.70 -29.06
C SER A 87 28.25 3.78 -28.02
N GLU A 88 27.29 4.12 -27.15
CA GLU A 88 27.41 5.25 -26.22
C GLU A 88 27.52 4.79 -24.76
N LYS A 89 28.07 5.63 -23.90
CA LYS A 89 28.08 5.40 -22.44
C LYS A 89 26.67 5.50 -21.89
N ALA A 90 26.36 4.69 -20.88
CA ALA A 90 25.06 4.70 -20.21
C ALA A 90 24.70 6.10 -19.68
N ASP A 91 23.54 6.61 -20.10
CA ASP A 91 22.91 7.82 -19.57
C ASP A 91 21.39 7.61 -19.48
N ALA A 92 20.67 8.48 -18.76
CA ALA A 92 19.22 8.36 -18.54
C ALA A 92 18.36 8.25 -19.81
N SER A 93 18.87 8.66 -20.98
CA SER A 93 18.20 8.50 -22.27
C SER A 93 18.27 7.09 -22.83
N ILE A 94 19.21 6.25 -22.38
CA ILE A 94 19.33 4.85 -22.82
C ILE A 94 19.26 3.85 -21.67
N ALA A 95 19.43 4.28 -20.42
CA ALA A 95 19.46 3.41 -19.25
C ALA A 95 18.52 3.97 -18.17
N ILE A 96 17.45 3.25 -17.85
CA ILE A 96 16.38 3.79 -16.99
C ILE A 96 16.87 3.97 -15.56
N GLY A 97 16.73 5.21 -15.09
CA GLY A 97 17.07 5.66 -13.73
C GLY A 97 18.54 6.03 -13.54
N TYR A 98 19.41 5.81 -14.52
CA TYR A 98 20.80 6.26 -14.49
C TYR A 98 20.87 7.80 -14.43
N GLY A 99 22.05 8.32 -14.07
CA GLY A 99 22.33 9.75 -14.10
C GLY A 99 22.19 10.31 -15.52
N VAL A 100 21.78 11.57 -15.62
CA VAL A 100 21.99 12.33 -16.85
C VAL A 100 23.41 12.90 -16.87
N VAL A 101 23.89 13.28 -18.06
CA VAL A 101 25.23 13.86 -18.25
C VAL A 101 25.42 15.11 -17.38
N ASP A 102 24.39 15.95 -17.25
CA ASP A 102 24.38 17.07 -16.32
C ASP A 102 23.93 16.62 -14.93
N ALA A 103 24.88 16.44 -14.02
CA ALA A 103 24.62 16.03 -12.64
C ALA A 103 23.70 17.00 -11.86
N ALA A 104 23.52 18.24 -12.31
CA ALA A 104 22.63 19.22 -11.69
C ALA A 104 21.18 19.14 -12.21
N ALA A 105 20.89 18.36 -13.26
CA ALA A 105 19.55 18.31 -13.82
C ALA A 105 18.56 17.59 -12.90
N ALA A 106 17.34 18.12 -12.82
CA ALA A 106 16.25 17.61 -11.96
C ALA A 106 15.77 16.18 -12.31
N THR A 107 16.17 15.65 -13.46
CA THR A 107 15.86 14.31 -13.97
C THR A 107 17.01 13.32 -13.80
N THR A 108 18.10 13.71 -13.13
CA THR A 108 19.18 12.78 -12.80
C THR A 108 18.76 11.74 -11.76
N GLY A 109 19.36 10.56 -11.77
CA GLY A 109 19.05 9.46 -10.86
C GLY A 109 20.31 8.72 -10.39
N GLN A 110 20.32 8.32 -9.12
CA GLN A 110 21.38 7.54 -8.43
C GLN A 110 22.82 7.84 -8.87
N ILE A 111 23.20 9.12 -8.91
CA ILE A 111 24.60 9.52 -9.17
C ILE A 111 25.49 8.94 -8.08
N THR A 112 26.62 8.37 -8.48
CA THR A 112 27.61 7.76 -7.60
C THR A 112 29.01 8.14 -8.06
N ASN A 113 29.93 8.25 -7.10
CA ASN A 113 31.36 8.43 -7.34
C ASN A 113 32.11 7.09 -7.47
N ILE A 114 31.39 5.97 -7.41
CA ILE A 114 31.92 4.64 -7.67
C ILE A 114 31.98 4.45 -9.19
N ASP A 115 33.15 4.10 -9.70
CA ASP A 115 33.31 3.78 -11.12
C ASP A 115 32.76 2.38 -11.38
N PHE A 116 31.78 2.30 -12.29
CA PHE A 116 31.19 1.04 -12.71
C PHE A 116 31.62 0.75 -14.15
N PRO A 117 31.97 -0.50 -14.48
CA PRO A 117 32.29 -0.86 -15.85
C PRO A 117 31.10 -0.57 -16.77
N ASP A 118 31.39 -0.10 -17.99
CA ASP A 118 30.37 0.13 -19.02
C ASP A 118 29.85 -1.23 -19.53
N ASN A 119 28.87 -1.77 -18.82
CA ASN A 119 28.24 -3.03 -19.15
C ASN A 119 26.93 -2.79 -19.90
N LYS A 120 26.89 -3.11 -21.21
CA LYS A 120 25.70 -2.92 -22.03
C LYS A 120 24.52 -3.78 -21.57
N GLU A 121 24.82 -4.93 -20.98
CA GLU A 121 23.79 -5.80 -20.40
C GLU A 121 23.03 -5.09 -19.26
N ASP A 122 23.73 -4.28 -18.46
CA ASP A 122 23.11 -3.53 -17.36
C ASP A 122 22.08 -2.52 -17.86
N ILE A 123 22.32 -1.97 -19.07
CA ILE A 123 21.43 -1.03 -19.75
C ILE A 123 20.16 -1.75 -20.16
N TYR A 124 20.26 -2.90 -20.84
CA TYR A 124 19.09 -3.70 -21.22
C TYR A 124 18.28 -4.16 -20.00
N CYS A 125 18.96 -4.67 -18.97
CA CYS A 125 18.32 -5.08 -17.72
C CYS A 125 17.64 -3.90 -16.99
N SER A 126 18.12 -2.67 -17.15
CA SER A 126 17.46 -1.49 -16.56
C SER A 126 16.06 -1.26 -17.14
N TRP A 127 15.86 -1.49 -18.43
CA TRP A 127 14.55 -1.37 -19.09
C TRP A 127 13.59 -2.47 -18.64
N ILE A 128 14.07 -3.71 -18.65
CA ILE A 128 13.29 -4.88 -18.20
C ILE A 128 12.86 -4.67 -16.75
N GLY A 129 13.79 -4.27 -15.88
CA GLY A 129 13.51 -3.99 -14.48
C GLY A 129 12.55 -2.82 -14.27
N ALA A 130 12.65 -1.76 -15.07
CA ALA A 130 11.72 -0.62 -14.99
C ALA A 130 10.28 -1.01 -15.33
N GLY A 131 10.08 -1.93 -16.30
CA GLY A 131 8.76 -2.45 -16.65
C GLY A 131 8.13 -3.33 -15.57
N LEU A 132 8.91 -3.81 -14.59
CA LEU A 132 8.45 -4.64 -13.46
C LEU A 132 8.06 -3.81 -12.22
N GLY A 133 8.11 -2.48 -12.30
CA GLY A 133 7.73 -1.59 -11.20
C GLY A 133 6.25 -1.67 -10.86
N VAL A 134 5.92 -1.63 -9.57
CA VAL A 134 4.52 -1.63 -9.07
C VAL A 134 4.10 -0.21 -8.73
N GLY A 135 3.24 0.37 -9.56
CA GLY A 135 2.71 1.73 -9.42
C GLY A 135 1.57 1.81 -8.40
N ILE A 136 1.68 2.77 -7.48
CA ILE A 136 0.74 2.98 -6.37
C ILE A 136 0.32 4.44 -6.26
N THR A 137 -0.78 4.68 -5.54
CA THR A 137 -1.29 6.04 -5.26
C THR A 137 -0.22 6.92 -4.61
N GLY A 138 -0.17 8.19 -4.99
CA GLY A 138 0.87 9.14 -4.56
C GLY A 138 2.05 9.26 -5.53
N GLY A 139 1.90 8.70 -6.75
CA GLY A 139 2.88 8.81 -7.83
C GLY A 139 4.17 8.07 -7.57
N LEU A 140 4.12 7.02 -6.74
CA LEU A 140 5.28 6.19 -6.40
C LEU A 140 5.22 4.86 -7.14
N THR A 141 6.40 4.32 -7.41
CA THR A 141 6.61 2.96 -7.90
C THR A 141 7.45 2.21 -6.87
N ILE A 142 7.10 0.94 -6.63
CA ILE A 142 7.86 0.02 -5.78
C ILE A 142 8.49 -1.05 -6.66
N LEU A 143 9.81 -1.25 -6.52
CA LEU A 143 10.51 -2.40 -7.08
C LEU A 143 10.77 -3.44 -5.99
N PHE A 144 10.26 -4.65 -6.19
CA PHE A 144 10.46 -5.77 -5.28
C PHE A 144 11.44 -6.77 -5.89
N ASN A 145 12.51 -7.10 -5.17
CA ASN A 145 13.48 -8.09 -5.62
C ASN A 145 13.10 -9.49 -5.13
N ASN A 146 12.04 -10.06 -5.72
CA ASN A 146 11.54 -11.39 -5.38
C ASN A 146 11.16 -12.14 -6.67
N GLU A 147 11.82 -13.27 -6.94
CA GLU A 147 11.71 -14.01 -8.21
C GLU A 147 10.25 -14.38 -8.56
N ALA A 148 9.49 -14.92 -7.60
CA ALA A 148 8.10 -15.33 -7.82
C ALA A 148 7.19 -14.12 -8.11
N LEU A 149 7.32 -13.04 -7.34
CA LEU A 149 6.55 -11.82 -7.55
C LEU A 149 6.85 -11.16 -8.90
N LEU A 150 8.12 -11.17 -9.34
CA LEU A 150 8.51 -10.62 -10.64
C LEU A 150 7.93 -11.43 -11.79
N LEU A 151 7.90 -12.76 -11.67
CA LEU A 151 7.23 -13.64 -12.64
C LEU A 151 5.71 -13.40 -12.67
N ASP A 152 5.08 -13.24 -11.51
CA ASP A 152 3.66 -12.91 -11.41
C ASP A 152 3.32 -11.58 -12.09
N ILE A 153 4.18 -10.55 -11.95
CA ILE A 153 4.02 -9.27 -12.65
C ILE A 153 4.14 -9.45 -14.17
N TYR A 154 5.16 -10.19 -14.62
CA TYR A 154 5.40 -10.46 -16.05
C TYR A 154 4.21 -11.13 -16.73
N GLU A 155 3.53 -12.06 -16.07
CA GLU A 155 2.34 -12.72 -16.63
C GLU A 155 1.24 -11.72 -17.00
N GLY A 156 1.11 -10.63 -16.23
CA GLY A 156 0.16 -9.56 -16.51
C GLY A 156 0.51 -8.70 -17.72
N TRP A 157 1.75 -8.74 -18.24
CA TRP A 157 2.17 -7.89 -19.36
C TRP A 157 1.42 -8.21 -20.65
N LYS A 158 1.21 -9.50 -20.93
CA LYS A 158 0.47 -9.95 -22.12
C LYS A 158 -1.00 -9.52 -22.05
N CYS A 159 -1.61 -9.63 -20.87
CA CYS A 159 -2.96 -9.14 -20.64
C CYS A 159 -3.03 -7.62 -20.86
N TYR A 160 -2.07 -6.84 -20.37
CA TYR A 160 -2.08 -5.39 -20.61
C TYR A 160 -1.99 -5.03 -22.10
N ARG A 161 -1.13 -5.74 -22.84
CA ARG A 161 -1.01 -5.56 -24.30
C ARG A 161 -2.35 -5.81 -25.00
N GLN A 162 -3.05 -6.88 -24.63
CA GLN A 162 -4.37 -7.20 -25.17
C GLN A 162 -5.38 -6.09 -24.87
N TYR A 163 -5.43 -5.56 -23.65
CA TYR A 163 -6.32 -4.44 -23.30
C TYR A 163 -6.03 -3.21 -24.16
N LEU A 164 -4.76 -2.89 -24.39
CA LEU A 164 -4.43 -1.77 -25.26
C LEU A 164 -4.91 -2.00 -26.70
N GLU A 165 -5.01 -3.23 -27.19
CA GLU A 165 -5.50 -3.53 -28.53
C GLU A 165 -7.03 -3.55 -28.61
N GLU A 166 -7.68 -4.16 -27.61
CA GLU A 166 -9.13 -4.32 -27.53
C GLU A 166 -9.87 -3.00 -27.25
N TYR A 167 -9.23 -2.07 -26.55
CA TYR A 167 -9.83 -0.78 -26.18
C TYR A 167 -9.15 0.38 -26.93
N PRO A 168 -9.67 0.81 -28.10
CA PRO A 168 -9.04 1.85 -28.92
C PRO A 168 -8.74 3.14 -28.17
N LEU A 169 -9.69 3.59 -27.33
CA LEU A 169 -9.60 4.84 -26.55
C LEU A 169 -8.74 4.72 -25.27
N MET A 170 -8.18 3.54 -24.98
CA MET A 170 -7.32 3.35 -23.82
C MET A 170 -5.96 4.02 -24.00
N LYS A 171 -5.54 4.77 -22.98
CA LYS A 171 -4.21 5.37 -22.86
C LYS A 171 -3.14 4.30 -22.59
N GLY A 172 -2.05 4.36 -23.36
CA GLY A 172 -0.84 3.57 -23.13
C GLY A 172 0.06 4.15 -22.03
N ASN A 173 1.30 3.67 -21.92
CA ASN A 173 2.33 4.14 -21.00
C ASN A 173 1.96 4.02 -19.50
N GLN A 174 1.13 3.04 -19.14
CA GLN A 174 0.67 2.84 -17.75
C GLN A 174 1.11 1.50 -17.15
N ILE A 175 2.19 0.87 -17.65
CA ILE A 175 2.63 -0.45 -17.19
C ILE A 175 2.76 -0.57 -15.67
N ASN A 176 3.36 0.41 -14.98
CA ASN A 176 3.51 0.32 -13.53
C ASN A 176 2.15 0.35 -12.82
N THR A 177 1.22 1.18 -13.29
CA THR A 177 -0.14 1.23 -12.78
C THR A 177 -0.88 -0.10 -13.04
N TRP A 178 -0.69 -0.67 -14.22
CA TRP A 178 -1.20 -1.99 -14.56
C TRP A 178 -0.66 -3.05 -13.61
N ASN A 179 0.65 -3.11 -13.38
CA ASN A 179 1.29 -4.08 -12.48
C ASN A 179 0.68 -4.04 -11.07
N GLY A 180 0.39 -2.85 -10.53
CA GLY A 180 -0.29 -2.72 -9.24
C GLY A 180 -1.71 -3.26 -9.23
N ARG A 181 -2.50 -2.98 -10.27
CA ARG A 181 -3.88 -3.50 -10.43
C ARG A 181 -3.87 -5.01 -10.65
N TRP A 182 -2.97 -5.48 -11.49
CA TRP A 182 -2.77 -6.89 -11.83
C TRP A 182 -2.45 -7.73 -10.59
N LEU A 183 -1.53 -7.30 -9.74
CA LEU A 183 -1.21 -8.04 -8.52
C LEU A 183 -2.40 -8.15 -7.57
N VAL A 184 -3.19 -7.08 -7.42
CA VAL A 184 -4.39 -7.13 -6.57
C VAL A 184 -5.46 -8.06 -7.14
N HIS A 185 -5.62 -8.10 -8.47
CA HIS A 185 -6.51 -9.02 -9.18
C HIS A 185 -6.03 -10.48 -9.10
N ARG A 186 -4.78 -10.74 -9.49
CA ARG A 186 -4.16 -12.07 -9.49
C ARG A 186 -4.20 -12.74 -8.12
N TYR A 187 -4.13 -11.97 -7.04
CA TYR A 187 -4.16 -12.49 -5.67
C TYR A 187 -5.56 -12.43 -5.03
N GLN A 188 -6.62 -12.35 -5.85
CA GLN A 188 -7.97 -12.62 -5.36
C GLN A 188 -8.17 -14.13 -5.12
N PRO A 189 -9.02 -14.54 -4.17
CA PRO A 189 -9.32 -15.95 -3.92
C PRO A 189 -9.99 -16.66 -5.10
N ASP A 190 -10.67 -15.92 -5.98
CA ASP A 190 -11.43 -16.39 -7.14
C ASP A 190 -10.69 -16.18 -8.47
N PHE A 191 -9.39 -15.87 -8.44
CA PHE A 191 -8.58 -15.75 -9.64
C PHE A 191 -8.49 -17.10 -10.37
N ASP A 192 -8.82 -17.11 -11.66
CA ASP A 192 -8.74 -18.28 -12.54
C ASP A 192 -7.52 -18.14 -13.47
N GLU A 193 -6.58 -19.08 -13.39
CA GLU A 193 -5.40 -19.09 -14.27
C GLU A 193 -5.75 -19.40 -15.74
N THR A 194 -6.90 -20.03 -16.01
CA THR A 194 -7.35 -20.38 -17.36
C THR A 194 -8.10 -19.24 -18.05
N ASP A 195 -8.70 -18.34 -17.27
CA ASP A 195 -9.21 -17.04 -17.72
C ASP A 195 -8.68 -15.92 -16.80
N PRO A 196 -7.41 -15.49 -17.00
CA PRO A 196 -6.74 -14.55 -16.09
C PRO A 196 -7.38 -13.17 -16.03
N THR A 197 -8.26 -12.84 -16.98
CA THR A 197 -8.94 -11.55 -17.10
C THR A 197 -10.41 -11.61 -16.68
N ALA A 198 -10.91 -12.77 -16.25
CA ALA A 198 -12.28 -12.95 -15.78
C ALA A 198 -12.65 -11.91 -14.72
N GLY A 199 -13.71 -11.14 -14.99
CA GLY A 199 -14.22 -10.11 -14.06
C GLY A 199 -13.27 -8.92 -13.82
N PHE A 200 -12.14 -8.84 -14.52
CA PHE A 200 -11.16 -7.78 -14.35
C PHE A 200 -11.34 -6.69 -15.39
N ASN A 201 -11.87 -5.52 -15.02
CA ASN A 201 -11.82 -4.36 -15.90
C ASN A 201 -11.43 -3.11 -15.10
N PRO A 202 -10.14 -2.74 -15.09
CA PRO A 202 -9.64 -1.60 -14.32
C PRO A 202 -9.76 -0.25 -15.06
N LEU A 203 -10.43 -0.21 -16.22
CA LEU A 203 -10.52 0.98 -17.06
C LEU A 203 -11.52 1.99 -16.48
N GLU A 204 -11.06 3.22 -16.33
CA GLU A 204 -11.86 4.34 -15.86
C GLU A 204 -11.83 5.48 -16.91
N PRO A 205 -12.92 6.25 -17.05
CA PRO A 205 -12.90 7.48 -17.81
C PRO A 205 -11.83 8.44 -17.27
N ILE A 206 -11.05 9.03 -18.18
CA ILE A 206 -10.09 10.09 -17.86
C ILE A 206 -10.38 11.33 -18.71
N ASN A 207 -9.71 12.44 -18.38
CA ASN A 207 -9.89 13.72 -19.07
C ASN A 207 -9.74 13.59 -20.59
N GLY A 208 -10.59 14.32 -21.31
CA GLY A 208 -10.54 14.35 -22.77
C GLY A 208 -11.18 13.14 -23.46
N GLY A 209 -12.04 12.38 -22.78
CA GLY A 209 -12.81 11.29 -23.39
C GLY A 209 -12.02 10.00 -23.65
N LEU A 210 -10.86 9.85 -23.00
CA LEU A 210 -10.04 8.64 -23.07
C LEU A 210 -10.37 7.70 -21.90
N LEU A 211 -9.94 6.45 -22.01
CA LEU A 211 -9.94 5.49 -20.91
C LEU A 211 -8.52 5.37 -20.36
N GLY A 212 -8.38 5.17 -19.06
CA GLY A 212 -7.08 4.99 -18.42
C GLY A 212 -7.16 4.18 -17.15
N LEU A 213 -5.99 3.84 -16.62
CA LEU A 213 -5.86 3.12 -15.36
C LEU A 213 -5.65 4.12 -14.22
N GLN A 214 -6.38 3.91 -13.12
CA GLN A 214 -6.14 4.61 -11.86
C GLN A 214 -5.14 3.83 -11.00
N THR A 215 -4.21 4.53 -10.35
CA THR A 215 -3.33 3.91 -9.35
C THR A 215 -4.13 3.30 -8.21
N ILE A 216 -3.55 2.28 -7.57
CA ILE A 216 -4.15 1.55 -6.45
C ILE A 216 -3.44 1.90 -5.14
N SER A 217 -4.15 1.77 -4.01
CA SER A 217 -3.56 2.02 -2.69
C SER A 217 -2.41 1.06 -2.42
N TRP A 218 -1.32 1.57 -1.82
CA TRP A 218 -0.20 0.74 -1.38
C TRP A 218 -0.64 -0.32 -0.36
N VAL A 219 -1.66 -0.01 0.45
CA VAL A 219 -2.23 -0.93 1.44
C VAL A 219 -2.84 -2.15 0.76
N GLU A 220 -3.64 -1.94 -0.28
CA GLU A 220 -4.30 -3.04 -1.00
C GLU A 220 -3.27 -3.97 -1.65
N VAL A 221 -2.25 -3.40 -2.30
CA VAL A 221 -1.15 -4.17 -2.91
C VAL A 221 -0.43 -5.00 -1.84
N LEU A 222 -0.01 -4.37 -0.73
CA LEU A 222 0.77 -5.07 0.29
C LEU A 222 -0.05 -6.10 1.08
N LEU A 223 -1.34 -5.85 1.34
CA LEU A 223 -2.22 -6.83 1.98
C LEU A 223 -2.36 -8.09 1.11
N LYS A 224 -2.52 -7.90 -0.21
CA LYS A 224 -2.60 -9.01 -1.17
C LYS A 224 -1.29 -9.79 -1.25
N ILE A 225 -0.16 -9.08 -1.32
CA ILE A 225 1.18 -9.71 -1.25
C ILE A 225 1.35 -10.47 0.08
N ALA A 226 1.02 -9.86 1.23
CA ALA A 226 1.19 -10.49 2.54
C ALA A 226 0.33 -11.76 2.72
N ARG A 227 -0.84 -11.83 2.08
CA ARG A 227 -1.67 -13.05 2.06
C ARG A 227 -1.09 -14.14 1.18
N ARG A 228 -0.51 -13.78 0.04
CA ARG A 228 0.02 -14.74 -0.93
C ARG A 228 1.39 -15.28 -0.52
N PHE A 229 2.25 -14.42 0.02
CA PHE A 229 3.61 -14.75 0.40
C PHE A 229 3.72 -14.91 1.92
N PRO A 230 4.04 -16.12 2.43
CA PRO A 230 4.20 -16.35 3.87
C PRO A 230 5.55 -15.80 4.41
N ALA A 231 6.13 -14.80 3.76
CA ALA A 231 7.37 -14.19 4.19
C ALA A 231 7.12 -13.23 5.35
N ASN A 232 8.06 -13.14 6.29
CA ASN A 232 7.97 -12.18 7.39
C ASN A 232 8.13 -10.74 6.92
N ASN A 233 9.08 -10.52 6.01
CA ASN A 233 9.45 -9.20 5.51
C ASN A 233 9.71 -9.25 4.00
N LEU A 234 9.43 -8.13 3.33
CA LEU A 234 9.80 -7.90 1.93
C LEU A 234 10.37 -6.49 1.80
N VAL A 235 11.54 -6.32 1.18
CA VAL A 235 12.12 -4.99 0.94
C VAL A 235 11.67 -4.50 -0.43
N GLY A 236 11.12 -3.29 -0.48
CA GLY A 236 10.85 -2.59 -1.73
C GLY A 236 11.73 -1.35 -1.87
N TYR A 237 12.16 -1.06 -3.10
CA TYR A 237 12.79 0.21 -3.44
C TYR A 237 11.73 1.17 -4.00
N LEU A 238 11.54 2.30 -3.32
CA LEU A 238 10.48 3.26 -3.63
C LEU A 238 11.05 4.50 -4.30
N TYR A 239 10.46 4.85 -5.44
CA TYR A 239 10.88 5.98 -6.26
C TYR A 239 9.74 6.52 -7.13
N SER A 240 9.99 7.63 -7.80
CA SER A 240 9.13 8.24 -8.81
C SER A 240 10.01 8.80 -9.91
N ILE A 241 9.68 8.49 -11.16
CA ILE A 241 10.32 9.08 -12.35
C ILE A 241 9.25 9.90 -13.07
N GLY A 242 9.57 11.15 -13.39
CA GLY A 242 8.66 12.09 -14.02
C GLY A 242 9.38 13.37 -14.42
N GLN A 243 8.73 14.52 -14.28
CA GLN A 243 9.40 15.82 -14.47
C GLN A 243 10.53 16.04 -13.46
N THR A 244 10.36 15.51 -12.25
CA THR A 244 11.38 15.51 -11.21
C THR A 244 11.48 14.09 -10.65
N ASN A 245 12.69 13.55 -10.60
CA ASN A 245 12.89 12.24 -10.01
C ASN A 245 12.87 12.34 -8.49
N THR A 246 12.23 11.40 -7.82
CA THR A 246 12.24 11.29 -6.35
C THR A 246 12.61 9.89 -5.94
N THR A 247 13.55 9.75 -5.02
CA THR A 247 13.88 8.47 -4.38
C THR A 247 13.52 8.54 -2.91
N ILE A 248 12.75 7.58 -2.42
CA ILE A 248 12.56 7.35 -0.98
C ILE A 248 13.64 6.39 -0.48
N GLY A 249 13.93 5.35 -1.27
CA GLY A 249 14.98 4.37 -0.97
C GLY A 249 14.41 2.98 -0.64
N PHE A 250 15.22 2.18 0.04
CA PHE A 250 14.88 0.81 0.43
C PHE A 250 14.07 0.81 1.73
N ILE A 251 12.85 0.30 1.66
CA ILE A 251 11.93 0.23 2.79
C ILE A 251 11.55 -1.22 3.06
N PRO A 252 11.84 -1.75 4.26
CA PRO A 252 11.31 -3.02 4.72
C PRO A 252 9.80 -2.92 4.96
N PHE A 253 9.03 -3.80 4.32
CA PHE A 253 7.62 -4.05 4.59
C PHE A 253 7.50 -5.29 5.47
N LYS A 254 7.03 -5.10 6.69
CA LYS A 254 6.76 -6.19 7.64
C LYS A 254 5.40 -6.80 7.30
N LEU A 255 5.41 -7.85 6.49
CA LEU A 255 4.18 -8.41 5.91
C LEU A 255 3.25 -8.98 6.98
N GLN A 256 3.79 -9.63 8.02
CA GLN A 256 3.00 -10.14 9.15
C GLN A 256 2.34 -9.01 9.95
N ASP A 257 3.05 -7.89 10.14
CA ASP A 257 2.49 -6.69 10.78
C ASP A 257 1.39 -6.05 9.93
N ILE A 258 1.56 -6.04 8.60
CA ILE A 258 0.60 -5.47 7.65
C ILE A 258 -0.69 -6.29 7.59
N ILE A 259 -0.62 -7.62 7.58
CA ILE A 259 -1.80 -8.50 7.50
C ILE A 259 -2.50 -8.70 8.86
N ARG A 260 -1.79 -8.48 9.97
CA ARG A 260 -2.32 -8.74 11.32
C ARG A 260 -3.66 -8.07 11.63
N PRO A 261 -3.92 -6.79 11.27
CA PRO A 261 -5.22 -6.18 11.50
C PRO A 261 -6.37 -6.97 10.83
N ASP A 262 -6.18 -7.50 9.63
CA ASP A 262 -7.19 -8.33 8.96
C ASP A 262 -7.42 -9.65 9.69
N GLN A 263 -6.34 -10.31 10.13
CA GLN A 263 -6.42 -11.56 10.90
C GLN A 263 -7.16 -11.35 12.23
N LEU A 264 -6.91 -10.23 12.91
CA LEU A 264 -7.61 -9.87 14.15
C LEU A 264 -9.08 -9.55 13.89
N TYR A 265 -9.39 -8.84 12.79
CA TYR A 265 -10.75 -8.54 12.40
C TYR A 265 -11.56 -9.83 12.18
N GLU A 266 -11.03 -10.74 11.36
CA GLU A 266 -11.64 -12.05 11.10
C GLU A 266 -11.79 -12.87 12.38
N LYS A 267 -10.80 -12.85 13.27
CA LYS A 267 -10.85 -13.58 14.54
C LYS A 267 -11.91 -13.05 15.50
N ILE A 268 -12.07 -11.74 15.59
CA ILE A 268 -12.94 -11.08 16.59
C ILE A 268 -14.38 -11.01 16.12
N PHE A 269 -14.61 -10.64 14.86
CA PHE A 269 -15.96 -10.45 14.30
C PHE A 269 -16.43 -11.64 13.47
N GLY A 270 -15.53 -12.55 13.10
CA GLY A 270 -15.83 -13.71 12.29
C GLY A 270 -15.56 -13.49 10.79
N LYS A 271 -15.38 -14.61 10.09
CA LYS A 271 -14.99 -14.63 8.68
C LYS A 271 -16.03 -14.03 7.73
N LEU A 272 -17.32 -14.27 7.97
CA LEU A 272 -18.38 -13.76 7.11
C LEU A 272 -18.49 -12.23 7.18
N ASP A 273 -18.43 -11.67 8.39
CA ASP A 273 -18.43 -10.22 8.61
C ASP A 273 -17.19 -9.58 8.01
N TYR A 274 -16.02 -10.21 8.20
CA TYR A 274 -14.80 -9.73 7.57
C TYR A 274 -14.89 -9.74 6.05
N GLN A 275 -15.37 -10.82 5.42
CA GLN A 275 -15.50 -10.89 3.96
C GLN A 275 -16.39 -9.77 3.40
N LYS A 276 -17.48 -9.45 4.12
CA LYS A 276 -18.38 -8.35 3.77
C LYS A 276 -17.71 -6.98 3.95
N ASP A 277 -16.99 -6.78 5.04
CA ASP A 277 -16.44 -5.47 5.43
C ASP A 277 -15.06 -5.18 4.81
N ALA A 278 -14.31 -6.21 4.39
CA ALA A 278 -12.94 -6.12 3.91
C ALA A 278 -12.69 -5.04 2.83
N PRO A 279 -13.55 -4.87 1.80
CA PRO A 279 -13.36 -3.82 0.79
C PRO A 279 -13.47 -2.39 1.34
N LYS A 280 -14.20 -2.20 2.45
CA LYS A 280 -14.32 -0.91 3.15
C LYS A 280 -13.18 -0.75 4.16
N VAL A 281 -12.82 -1.81 4.89
CA VAL A 281 -11.73 -1.83 5.87
C VAL A 281 -10.38 -1.51 5.23
N SER A 282 -10.04 -2.12 4.08
CA SER A 282 -8.76 -1.90 3.40
C SER A 282 -8.55 -0.43 2.99
N LYS A 283 -9.64 0.29 2.69
CA LYS A 283 -9.62 1.72 2.32
C LYS A 283 -9.40 2.64 3.50
N LEU A 284 -9.65 2.18 4.73
CA LEU A 284 -9.45 2.96 5.95
C LEU A 284 -8.01 2.87 6.45
N TYR A 285 -7.36 1.71 6.31
CA TYR A 285 -5.98 1.54 6.75
C TYR A 285 -4.99 2.40 5.96
N GLY A 286 -3.93 2.84 6.64
CA GLY A 286 -2.83 3.59 6.05
C GLY A 286 -3.17 5.00 5.56
N THR A 287 -4.29 5.56 6.03
CA THR A 287 -4.81 6.86 5.59
C THR A 287 -4.39 8.03 6.49
N ALA A 288 -3.82 7.78 7.68
CA ALA A 288 -3.53 8.84 8.64
C ALA A 288 -2.45 9.82 8.19
N ILE A 289 -1.31 9.32 7.68
CA ILE A 289 -0.12 10.13 7.36
C ILE A 289 0.37 9.99 5.91
N GLY A 290 -0.11 8.99 5.17
CA GLY A 290 0.34 8.66 3.82
C GLY A 290 1.70 7.95 3.76
N LEU A 291 1.95 7.26 2.64
CA LEU A 291 3.11 6.34 2.53
C LEU A 291 4.46 7.04 2.67
N ARG A 292 4.65 8.22 2.05
CA ARG A 292 5.93 8.95 2.10
C ARG A 292 6.34 9.28 3.53
N ALA A 293 5.39 9.78 4.33
CA ALA A 293 5.63 10.08 5.74
C ALA A 293 5.85 8.79 6.55
N ALA A 294 5.05 7.75 6.28
CA ALA A 294 5.22 6.46 6.94
C ALA A 294 6.62 5.85 6.72
N CYS A 295 7.19 6.00 5.51
CA CYS A 295 8.54 5.52 5.20
C CYS A 295 9.65 6.19 6.04
N GLN A 296 9.40 7.38 6.61
CA GLN A 296 10.39 8.07 7.47
C GLN A 296 10.65 7.31 8.78
N ALA A 297 9.76 6.39 9.17
CA ALA A 297 9.98 5.49 10.30
C ALA A 297 11.00 4.36 10.01
N GLY A 298 11.51 4.27 8.78
CA GLY A 298 12.52 3.28 8.37
C GLY A 298 11.98 1.89 8.06
N ALA A 299 10.72 1.60 8.36
CA ALA A 299 10.00 0.39 7.96
C ALA A 299 8.49 0.61 7.98
N ILE A 300 7.76 -0.19 7.21
CA ILE A 300 6.29 -0.17 7.16
C ILE A 300 5.75 -1.42 7.85
N GLY A 301 4.91 -1.20 8.85
CA GLY A 301 4.24 -2.23 9.66
C GLY A 301 2.97 -1.66 10.29
N ILE A 302 2.54 -2.18 11.45
CA ILE A 302 1.28 -1.78 12.11
C ILE A 302 1.14 -0.26 12.26
N PRO A 303 2.16 0.52 12.70
CA PRO A 303 2.01 1.97 12.86
C PRO A 303 1.64 2.69 11.55
N ALA A 304 2.18 2.23 10.42
CA ALA A 304 1.91 2.81 9.10
C ALA A 304 0.48 2.53 8.61
N MET A 305 -0.19 1.51 9.18
CA MET A 305 -1.57 1.14 8.86
C MET A 305 -2.60 2.00 9.60
N GLU A 306 -2.19 3.02 10.36
CA GLU A 306 -3.08 3.87 11.15
C GLU A 306 -4.22 4.47 10.30
N PRO A 307 -5.49 4.26 10.70
CA PRO A 307 -6.62 4.86 10.01
C PRO A 307 -6.82 6.33 10.42
N LYS A 308 -7.11 7.18 9.44
CA LYS A 308 -7.30 8.62 9.64
C LYS A 308 -8.46 8.90 10.59
N GLY A 309 -8.26 9.85 11.51
CA GLY A 309 -9.30 10.31 12.44
C GLY A 309 -9.28 9.59 13.79
N LEU A 310 -8.57 8.47 13.93
CA LEU A 310 -8.46 7.72 15.18
C LEU A 310 -7.89 8.55 16.33
N LYS A 311 -6.79 9.28 16.10
CA LYS A 311 -6.13 10.12 17.11
C LYS A 311 -7.03 11.17 17.75
N ALA A 312 -8.09 11.60 17.07
CA ALA A 312 -9.06 12.54 17.64
C ALA A 312 -9.84 11.95 18.84
N PHE A 313 -9.87 10.61 18.95
CA PHE A 313 -10.49 9.91 20.06
C PHE A 313 -9.52 9.60 21.20
N PHE A 314 -8.23 9.94 21.09
CA PHE A 314 -7.30 9.69 22.19
C PHE A 314 -7.51 10.72 23.30
N PRO A 315 -7.39 10.35 24.58
CA PRO A 315 -7.37 11.30 25.69
C PRO A 315 -6.29 12.37 25.53
N THR A 316 -6.69 13.64 25.56
CA THR A 316 -5.78 14.79 25.54
C THR A 316 -6.08 15.74 26.68
N THR A 317 -5.13 16.63 27.00
CA THR A 317 -5.34 17.69 28.00
C THR A 317 -6.45 18.67 27.61
N LYS A 318 -6.87 18.70 26.34
CA LYS A 318 -7.98 19.51 25.82
C LYS A 318 -9.33 18.80 25.90
N GLY A 319 -9.38 17.61 26.48
CA GLY A 319 -10.55 16.75 26.55
C GLY A 319 -10.55 15.64 25.50
N VAL A 320 -11.69 14.94 25.40
CA VAL A 320 -11.89 13.81 24.50
C VAL A 320 -13.04 14.06 23.53
N LYS A 321 -12.91 13.55 22.31
CA LYS A 321 -14.03 13.51 21.37
C LYS A 321 -15.03 12.44 21.79
N ASN A 322 -16.32 12.79 21.76
CA ASN A 322 -17.41 11.82 21.93
C ASN A 322 -17.41 10.79 20.82
N ILE A 323 -17.79 9.55 21.16
CA ILE A 323 -17.94 8.43 20.24
C ILE A 323 -19.45 8.25 20.02
N PRO A 324 -20.07 8.95 19.06
CA PRO A 324 -21.50 8.79 18.80
C PRO A 324 -21.76 7.39 18.25
N HIS A 325 -22.75 6.69 18.77
CA HIS A 325 -23.26 5.46 18.15
C HIS A 325 -24.62 5.74 17.54
N LYS A 326 -24.80 5.43 16.26
CA LYS A 326 -26.09 5.44 15.58
C LYS A 326 -26.45 4.01 15.18
N GLU A 327 -27.55 3.49 15.73
CA GLU A 327 -28.05 2.18 15.31
C GLU A 327 -28.33 2.16 13.80
N GLY A 328 -27.91 1.10 13.13
CA GLY A 328 -28.06 0.93 11.68
C GLY A 328 -27.02 1.64 10.80
N ASP A 329 -26.09 2.43 11.37
CA ASP A 329 -25.02 3.08 10.60
C ASP A 329 -23.85 2.11 10.37
N GLU A 330 -23.91 1.37 9.25
CA GLU A 330 -22.91 0.37 8.89
C GLU A 330 -21.52 0.99 8.62
N GLU A 331 -21.44 2.18 8.01
CA GLU A 331 -20.16 2.82 7.72
C GLU A 331 -19.45 3.26 9.01
N GLN A 332 -20.22 3.81 9.95
CA GLN A 332 -19.71 4.14 11.28
C GLN A 332 -19.25 2.89 12.02
N ARG A 333 -20.03 1.80 11.99
CA ARG A 333 -19.65 0.51 12.61
C ARG A 333 -18.31 0.02 12.06
N ILE A 334 -18.17 -0.06 10.73
CA ILE A 334 -16.94 -0.54 10.09
C ILE A 334 -15.75 0.36 10.46
N THR A 335 -15.95 1.67 10.51
CA THR A 335 -14.93 2.63 10.92
C THR A 335 -14.47 2.37 12.36
N TYR A 336 -15.40 2.19 13.29
CA TYR A 336 -15.07 1.95 14.70
C TYR A 336 -14.46 0.57 14.93
N TYR A 337 -14.90 -0.46 14.22
CA TYR A 337 -14.28 -1.78 14.27
C TYR A 337 -12.86 -1.73 13.74
N THR A 338 -12.61 -1.00 12.65
CA THR A 338 -11.27 -0.76 12.11
C THR A 338 -10.37 -0.07 13.14
N TYR A 339 -10.89 0.95 13.85
CA TYR A 339 -10.16 1.63 14.92
C TYR A 339 -9.80 0.71 16.07
N LEU A 340 -10.77 -0.04 16.59
CA LEU A 340 -10.60 -0.99 17.67
C LEU A 340 -9.55 -2.06 17.31
N ILE A 341 -9.65 -2.63 16.11
CA ILE A 341 -8.74 -3.68 15.63
C ILE A 341 -7.32 -3.14 15.45
N TRP A 342 -7.17 -1.94 14.89
CA TRP A 342 -5.84 -1.33 14.77
C TRP A 342 -5.22 -1.02 16.14
N ILE A 343 -6.02 -0.52 17.10
CA ILE A 343 -5.57 -0.31 18.48
C ILE A 343 -5.09 -1.64 19.08
N LEU A 344 -5.86 -2.72 18.91
CA LEU A 344 -5.51 -4.03 19.42
C LEU A 344 -4.22 -4.57 18.78
N ALA A 345 -4.06 -4.37 17.47
CA ALA A 345 -2.84 -4.72 16.75
C ALA A 345 -1.63 -3.96 17.29
N MET A 346 -1.75 -2.65 17.54
CA MET A 346 -0.70 -1.83 18.15
C MET A 346 -0.32 -2.29 19.56
N LEU A 347 -1.31 -2.67 20.37
CA LEU A 347 -1.09 -3.19 21.72
C LEU A 347 -0.42 -4.57 21.74
N ASN A 348 -0.48 -5.31 20.62
CA ASN A 348 0.12 -6.64 20.46
C ASN A 348 -0.26 -7.62 21.59
N ASN A 349 -1.48 -7.50 22.13
CA ASN A 349 -1.98 -8.38 23.18
C ASN A 349 -3.49 -8.57 23.03
N GLU A 350 -3.89 -9.70 22.44
CA GLU A 350 -5.28 -10.00 22.13
C GLU A 350 -6.16 -10.13 23.37
N LYS A 351 -5.60 -10.49 24.54
CA LYS A 351 -6.36 -10.55 25.80
C LYS A 351 -6.93 -9.20 26.21
N LEU A 352 -6.34 -8.10 25.74
CA LEU A 352 -6.85 -6.76 26.01
C LEU A 352 -8.19 -6.49 25.34
N TRP A 353 -8.57 -7.27 24.32
CA TRP A 353 -9.92 -7.20 23.76
C TRP A 353 -10.97 -7.55 24.82
N GLU A 354 -10.92 -8.77 25.37
CA GLU A 354 -11.88 -9.23 26.38
C GLU A 354 -11.84 -8.35 27.63
N LEU A 355 -10.63 -8.03 28.13
CA LEU A 355 -10.48 -7.16 29.30
C LEU A 355 -11.08 -5.76 29.07
N SER A 356 -10.90 -5.17 27.89
CA SER A 356 -11.48 -3.85 27.60
C SER A 356 -13.02 -3.87 27.60
N ARG A 357 -13.61 -4.99 27.16
CA ARG A 357 -15.05 -5.19 27.15
C ARG A 357 -15.57 -5.43 28.56
N GLU A 358 -14.93 -6.31 29.34
CA GLU A 358 -15.25 -6.53 30.76
C GLU A 358 -15.21 -5.22 31.55
N PHE A 359 -14.17 -4.41 31.34
CA PHE A 359 -14.04 -3.10 31.99
C PHE A 359 -15.15 -2.14 31.58
N ALA A 360 -15.53 -2.11 30.30
CA ALA A 360 -16.65 -1.31 29.84
C ALA A 360 -17.99 -1.75 30.47
N GLU A 361 -18.26 -3.06 30.55
CA GLU A 361 -19.46 -3.63 31.18
C GLU A 361 -19.53 -3.30 32.69
N LEU A 362 -18.40 -3.39 33.40
CA LEU A 362 -18.31 -2.98 34.81
C LEU A 362 -18.65 -1.50 35.00
N LEU A 363 -18.11 -0.61 34.16
CA LEU A 363 -18.39 0.83 34.24
C LEU A 363 -19.86 1.15 33.93
N LEU A 364 -20.49 0.44 33.00
CA LEU A 364 -21.92 0.58 32.73
C LEU A 364 -22.79 0.11 33.90
N LYS A 365 -22.42 -1.02 34.52
CA LYS A 365 -23.09 -1.51 35.74
C LYS A 365 -22.98 -0.51 36.89
N TYR A 366 -21.81 0.09 37.08
CA TYR A 366 -21.61 1.15 38.07
C TYR A 366 -22.55 2.34 37.82
N GLU A 367 -22.63 2.82 36.58
CA GLU A 367 -23.51 3.93 36.21
C GLU A 367 -25.00 3.60 36.46
N ALA A 368 -25.44 2.39 36.08
CA ALA A 368 -26.82 1.93 36.29
C ALA A 368 -27.21 1.78 37.77
N GLY A 369 -26.24 1.60 38.68
CA GLY A 369 -26.48 1.58 40.12
C GLY A 369 -26.88 2.93 40.72
N ALA A 370 -26.78 4.03 39.97
CA ALA A 370 -27.35 5.31 40.35
C ALA A 370 -28.87 5.30 40.13
N GLY A 371 -29.67 5.64 41.15
CA GLY A 371 -31.08 5.97 40.95
C GLY A 371 -31.23 7.11 39.92
N LYS A 372 -32.32 7.11 39.13
CA LYS A 372 -32.58 7.94 37.92
C LYS A 372 -32.29 9.46 38.00
N ALA A 373 -31.97 10.01 39.17
CA ALA A 373 -31.70 11.43 39.42
C ALA A 373 -30.25 11.79 39.82
N ARG A 374 -29.32 10.82 39.94
CA ARG A 374 -27.92 11.10 40.36
C ARG A 374 -26.94 11.00 39.19
N THR A 375 -26.26 12.11 38.87
CA THR A 375 -25.26 12.21 37.79
C THR A 375 -23.83 11.92 38.26
N ASP A 376 -23.60 11.74 39.56
CA ASP A 376 -22.27 11.61 40.15
C ASP A 376 -21.50 10.39 39.62
N ARG A 377 -22.16 9.23 39.52
CA ARG A 377 -21.54 8.00 38.99
C ARG A 377 -21.15 8.15 37.51
N LYS A 378 -22.04 8.74 36.70
CA LYS A 378 -21.75 9.05 35.30
C LYS A 378 -20.55 10.01 35.18
N ASN A 379 -20.48 11.03 36.02
CA ASN A 379 -19.36 11.96 36.05
C ASN A 379 -18.05 11.27 36.47
N ASN A 380 -18.09 10.34 37.42
CA ASN A 380 -16.92 9.54 37.81
C ASN A 380 -16.41 8.67 36.66
N VAL A 381 -17.30 7.97 35.95
CA VAL A 381 -16.94 7.18 34.76
C VAL A 381 -16.34 8.07 33.67
N ASN A 382 -16.96 9.21 33.37
CA ASN A 382 -16.44 10.15 32.37
C ASN A 382 -15.04 10.65 32.73
N ARG A 383 -14.82 11.06 33.99
CA ARG A 383 -13.48 11.48 34.48
C ARG A 383 -12.46 10.36 34.36
N LEU A 384 -12.84 9.13 34.69
CA LEU A 384 -11.96 7.96 34.56
C LEU A 384 -11.54 7.75 33.10
N LEU A 385 -12.51 7.71 32.18
CA LEU A 385 -12.26 7.49 30.76
C LEU A 385 -11.53 8.68 30.09
N GLU A 386 -11.69 9.90 30.58
CA GLU A 386 -10.97 11.09 30.12
C GLU A 386 -9.50 11.16 30.56
N SER A 387 -9.05 10.18 31.37
CA SER A 387 -7.68 10.17 31.89
C SER A 387 -6.64 10.10 30.77
N VAL A 388 -5.66 10.99 30.83
CA VAL A 388 -4.57 11.10 29.83
C VAL A 388 -3.31 10.37 30.25
N SER A 389 -3.25 9.88 31.50
CA SER A 389 -2.13 9.11 32.02
C SER A 389 -2.58 8.01 32.98
N VAL A 390 -1.75 6.99 33.14
CA VAL A 390 -1.92 5.91 34.14
C VAL A 390 -2.18 6.48 35.54
N LYS A 391 -1.41 7.50 35.95
CA LYS A 391 -1.57 8.13 37.27
C LYS A 391 -2.97 8.73 37.44
N GLN A 392 -3.42 9.50 36.46
CA GLN A 392 -4.74 10.13 36.50
C GLN A 392 -5.86 9.08 36.49
N PHE A 393 -5.71 8.02 35.69
CA PHE A 393 -6.66 6.92 35.64
C PHE A 393 -6.81 6.25 37.01
N LEU A 394 -5.69 5.90 37.65
CA LEU A 394 -5.72 5.28 38.98
C LEU A 394 -6.32 6.21 40.05
N GLN A 395 -6.05 7.51 39.99
CA GLN A 395 -6.65 8.49 40.90
C GLN A 395 -8.17 8.59 40.70
N ASN A 396 -8.63 8.61 39.44
CA ASN A 396 -10.05 8.67 39.10
C ASN A 396 -10.79 7.35 39.36
N LEU A 397 -10.07 6.23 39.52
CA LEU A 397 -10.63 4.93 39.85
C LEU A 397 -10.99 4.79 41.34
N ILE A 398 -10.28 5.50 42.23
CA ILE A 398 -10.51 5.49 43.68
C ILE A 398 -11.99 5.76 44.06
N PRO A 399 -12.65 6.84 43.59
CA PRO A 399 -14.04 7.10 43.95
C PRO A 399 -15.00 6.02 43.44
N VAL A 400 -14.71 5.40 42.29
CA VAL A 400 -15.53 4.29 41.76
C VAL A 400 -15.44 3.07 42.68
N ILE A 401 -14.24 2.74 43.16
CA ILE A 401 -14.00 1.63 44.11
C ILE A 401 -14.69 1.90 45.45
N GLN A 402 -14.62 3.13 45.97
CA GLN A 402 -15.22 3.50 47.26
C GLN A 402 -16.75 3.38 47.27
N ASP A 403 -17.39 3.57 46.11
CA ASP A 403 -18.84 3.52 45.95
C ASP A 403 -19.40 2.11 45.77
N GLU A 404 -18.55 1.11 45.54
CA GLU A 404 -18.94 -0.26 45.21
C GLU A 404 -18.57 -1.26 46.30
N LYS A 405 -19.42 -2.28 46.50
CA LYS A 405 -19.15 -3.37 47.46
C LYS A 405 -18.26 -4.46 46.86
N GLU A 406 -18.47 -4.75 45.59
CA GLU A 406 -17.72 -5.76 44.82
C GLU A 406 -16.62 -5.05 44.03
N VAL A 407 -15.39 -5.07 44.56
CA VAL A 407 -14.29 -4.24 44.05
C VAL A 407 -13.30 -4.97 43.14
N GLU A 408 -13.32 -6.31 43.12
CA GLU A 408 -12.30 -7.15 42.46
C GLU A 408 -12.09 -6.79 40.97
N GLY A 409 -13.18 -6.55 40.23
CA GLY A 409 -13.12 -6.16 38.82
C GLY A 409 -12.43 -4.79 38.60
N TYR A 410 -12.69 -3.82 39.48
CA TYR A 410 -12.06 -2.50 39.44
C TYR A 410 -10.60 -2.56 39.89
N GLU A 411 -10.27 -3.39 40.89
CA GLU A 411 -8.87 -3.64 41.25
C GLU A 411 -8.08 -4.25 40.10
N ASN A 412 -8.67 -5.21 39.39
CA ASN A 412 -8.06 -5.80 38.20
C ASN A 412 -7.85 -4.74 37.10
N MET A 413 -8.83 -3.86 36.88
CA MET A 413 -8.70 -2.71 35.97
C MET A 413 -7.50 -1.84 36.34
N GLY A 414 -7.34 -1.49 37.61
CA GLY A 414 -6.18 -0.75 38.12
C GLY A 414 -4.86 -1.50 37.91
N LYS A 415 -4.82 -2.81 38.19
CA LYS A 415 -3.62 -3.65 38.01
C LYS A 415 -3.17 -3.69 36.55
N ILE A 416 -4.09 -3.94 35.62
CA ILE A 416 -3.79 -3.98 34.18
C ILE A 416 -3.25 -2.62 33.71
N VAL A 417 -3.92 -1.52 34.06
CA VAL A 417 -3.49 -0.16 33.69
C VAL A 417 -2.16 0.24 34.33
N HIS A 418 -1.89 -0.19 35.57
CA HIS A 418 -0.62 0.09 36.24
C HIS A 418 0.56 -0.67 35.61
N SER A 419 0.33 -1.93 35.22
CA SER A 419 1.37 -2.84 34.72
C SER A 419 1.77 -2.60 33.25
N MET A 420 0.98 -1.85 32.49
CA MET A 420 1.24 -1.65 31.06
C MET A 420 2.29 -0.55 30.79
N PRO A 421 3.02 -0.64 29.67
CA PRO A 421 3.88 0.44 29.21
C PRO A 421 3.12 1.76 29.10
N LYS A 422 3.74 2.87 29.51
CA LYS A 422 3.10 4.19 29.52
C LYS A 422 2.58 4.59 28.14
N ASP A 423 3.32 4.23 27.08
CA ASP A 423 2.96 4.55 25.70
C ASP A 423 1.74 3.73 25.20
N ASN A 424 1.42 2.61 25.86
CA ASN A 424 0.24 1.79 25.53
C ASN A 424 -1.04 2.29 26.19
N PHE A 425 -0.93 3.11 27.25
CA PHE A 425 -2.09 3.57 28.00
C PHE A 425 -3.11 4.34 27.13
N PRO A 426 -2.73 5.32 26.29
CA PRO A 426 -3.69 6.03 25.45
C PRO A 426 -4.46 5.09 24.51
N TYR A 427 -3.79 4.06 23.99
CA TYR A 427 -4.40 3.04 23.13
C TYR A 427 -5.41 2.20 23.91
N PHE A 428 -5.02 1.65 25.06
CA PHE A 428 -5.90 0.80 25.86
C PHE A 428 -7.09 1.58 26.45
N ASN A 429 -6.87 2.79 26.96
CA ASN A 429 -7.97 3.61 27.45
C ASN A 429 -8.95 3.97 26.31
N THR A 430 -8.43 4.25 25.11
CA THR A 430 -9.29 4.45 23.92
C THR A 430 -10.06 3.17 23.56
N LEU A 431 -9.44 1.99 23.68
CA LEU A 431 -10.11 0.69 23.48
C LEU A 431 -11.31 0.52 24.41
N ILE A 432 -11.13 0.76 25.72
CA ILE A 432 -12.22 0.72 26.72
C ILE A 432 -13.32 1.71 26.35
N ARG A 433 -12.96 2.93 25.94
CA ARG A 433 -13.94 3.98 25.57
C ARG A 433 -14.80 3.60 24.38
N PHE A 434 -14.22 2.98 23.36
CA PHE A 434 -15.00 2.47 22.23
C PHE A 434 -15.93 1.33 22.65
N GLN A 435 -15.45 0.38 23.45
CA GLN A 435 -16.29 -0.72 23.96
C GLN A 435 -17.44 -0.17 24.81
N TYR A 436 -17.15 0.75 25.73
CA TYR A 436 -18.15 1.42 26.57
C TYR A 436 -19.20 2.13 25.71
N ALA A 437 -18.80 2.90 24.69
CA ALA A 437 -19.74 3.59 23.81
C ALA A 437 -20.60 2.64 22.96
N LEU A 438 -20.06 1.48 22.54
CA LEU A 438 -20.78 0.49 21.74
C LEU A 438 -21.76 -0.36 22.57
N LEU A 439 -21.46 -0.57 23.85
CA LEU A 439 -22.31 -1.30 24.78
C LEU A 439 -23.39 -0.41 25.41
N ASN A 440 -23.14 0.90 25.53
CA ASN A 440 -24.08 1.89 26.05
C ASN A 440 -25.13 2.26 24.98
N LYS A 441 -26.13 1.40 24.81
CA LYS A 441 -27.25 1.58 23.88
C LYS A 441 -28.38 2.42 24.44
#